data_AF-A0A485C013-F1
#
_entry.id   AF-A0A485C013-F1
#
_cell.length_a   1.000
_cell.length_b   1.000
_cell.length_c   1.000
_cell.angle_alpha   90.00
_cell.angle_beta   90.00
_cell.angle_gamma   90.00
#
_symmetry.space_group_name_H-M   'P 1'
#
loop_
_entity.id
_entity.type
_entity.pdbx_description
1 polymer ?
#
loop_
_entity_poly.entity_id
_entity_poly.type
_entity_poly.pdbx_seq_one_letter_code
_entity_poly.pdbx_strand_id
1 'polypeptide(L)'
;MVLISGNGSNLQAIIDACARKQINGTLRAVFSNKADAFGLERAREAGIPAHALSASQFANREAFDRELMHEIDAYAPDLVVLAGYMRILSPAFVAHYQGRLLNIHPSLLPKYPGLHTHRQGTGKR
;
A
#
# COMPACT_ATOMS: atom_id res chain seq x y z
N MET A 1 -2.09 7.15 5.17
CA MET A 1 -0.91 6.31 4.85
C MET A 1 -1.15 5.51 3.60
N VAL A 2 -0.09 5.20 2.85
CA VAL A 2 -0.17 4.26 1.71
C VAL A 2 0.87 3.15 1.87
N LEU A 3 0.46 1.91 1.64
CA LEU A 3 1.32 0.72 1.62
C LEU A 3 1.46 0.21 0.18
N ILE A 4 2.69 -0.10 -0.22
CA ILE A 4 3.05 -0.51 -1.59
C ILE A 4 4.01 -1.72 -1.62
N SER A 5 4.19 -2.32 -2.79
CA SER A 5 5.20 -3.38 -3.01
C SER A 5 5.93 -3.26 -4.36
N GLY A 6 5.76 -2.18 -5.12
CA GLY A 6 6.25 -2.11 -6.49
C GLY A 6 6.23 -0.70 -7.11
N ASN A 7 5.86 -0.62 -8.40
CA ASN A 7 5.99 0.61 -9.21
C ASN A 7 5.30 1.85 -8.61
N GLY A 8 4.18 1.66 -7.90
CA GLY A 8 3.48 2.74 -7.23
C GLY A 8 2.66 3.64 -8.17
N SER A 9 2.10 3.12 -9.26
CA SER A 9 1.19 3.92 -10.13
C SER A 9 -0.06 4.41 -9.39
N ASN A 10 -0.69 3.56 -8.57
CA ASN A 10 -1.80 3.97 -7.69
C ASN A 10 -1.34 4.98 -6.63
N LEU A 11 -0.12 4.83 -6.10
CA LEU A 11 0.46 5.81 -5.20
C LEU A 11 0.62 7.17 -5.90
N GLN A 12 1.15 7.20 -7.12
CA GLN A 12 1.27 8.44 -7.91
C GLN A 12 -0.09 9.11 -8.09
N ALA A 13 -1.12 8.35 -8.48
CA ALA A 13 -2.46 8.89 -8.64
C ALA A 13 -3.01 9.51 -7.33
N ILE A 14 -2.74 8.88 -6.18
CA ILE A 14 -3.12 9.44 -4.86
C ILE A 14 -2.34 10.71 -4.56
N ILE A 15 -1.03 10.74 -4.80
CA ILE A 15 -0.18 11.93 -4.62
C ILE A 15 -0.72 13.10 -5.46
N ASP A 16 -0.96 12.86 -6.75
CA ASP A 16 -1.45 13.86 -7.69
C ASP A 16 -2.84 14.39 -7.28
N ALA A 17 -3.73 13.50 -6.83
CA ALA A 17 -5.07 13.87 -6.39
C ALA A 17 -5.06 14.70 -5.09
N CYS A 18 -4.17 14.40 -4.14
CA CYS A 18 -3.95 15.23 -2.96
C CYS A 18 -3.39 16.61 -3.35
N ALA A 19 -2.39 16.66 -4.24
CA ALA A 19 -1.79 17.91 -4.71
C ALA A 19 -2.82 18.81 -5.43
N ARG A 20 -3.73 18.20 -6.19
CA ARG A 20 -4.86 18.88 -6.86
C ARG A 20 -6.06 19.15 -5.95
N LYS A 21 -5.98 18.80 -4.66
CA LYS A 21 -7.07 18.93 -3.67
C LYS A 21 -8.36 18.19 -4.07
N GLN A 22 -8.25 17.17 -4.92
CA GLN A 22 -9.37 16.27 -5.25
C GLN A 22 -9.64 15.29 -4.11
N ILE A 23 -8.58 14.91 -3.38
CA ILE A 23 -8.67 14.24 -2.09
C ILE A 23 -8.39 15.30 -1.02
N ASN A 24 -9.36 15.54 -0.14
CA ASN A 24 -9.15 16.39 1.03
C ASN A 24 -8.40 15.59 2.11
N GLY A 25 -7.10 15.43 1.92
CA GLY A 25 -6.24 14.68 2.82
C GLY A 25 -4.77 14.96 2.54
N THR A 26 -3.92 14.52 3.47
CA THR A 26 -2.47 14.67 3.35
C THR A 26 -1.81 13.31 3.43
N LEU A 27 -0.98 12.99 2.44
CA LEU A 27 -0.20 11.75 2.47
C LEU A 27 0.99 11.94 3.41
N ARG A 28 0.83 11.42 4.63
CA ARG A 28 1.79 11.61 5.71
C ARG A 28 3.03 10.70 5.64
N ALA A 29 2.88 9.48 5.11
CA ALA A 29 3.99 8.58 4.80
C ALA A 29 3.56 7.46 3.83
N VAL A 30 4.57 6.82 3.25
CA VAL A 30 4.48 5.63 2.40
C VAL A 30 5.34 4.51 2.99
N PHE A 31 4.79 3.31 3.06
CA PHE A 31 5.49 2.11 3.52
C PHE A 31 5.57 1.07 2.42
N SER A 32 6.72 0.41 2.29
CA SER A 32 6.91 -0.71 1.38
C SER A 32 7.43 -1.93 2.12
N ASN A 33 6.96 -3.12 1.74
CA ASN A 33 7.57 -4.37 2.17
C ASN A 33 8.77 -4.80 1.29
N LYS A 34 9.17 -3.95 0.34
CA LYS A 34 10.30 -4.13 -0.57
C LYS A 34 11.13 -2.84 -0.64
N ALA A 35 12.42 -2.93 -0.34
CA ALA A 35 13.31 -1.77 -0.33
C ALA A 35 13.57 -1.17 -1.72
N ASP A 36 13.46 -1.99 -2.77
CA ASP A 36 13.65 -1.62 -4.18
C ASP A 36 12.34 -1.19 -4.89
N ALA A 37 11.24 -1.01 -4.14
CA ALA A 37 9.99 -0.57 -4.74
C ALA A 37 10.10 0.86 -5.27
N PHE A 38 9.98 1.05 -6.59
CA PHE A 38 10.04 2.37 -7.22
C PHE A 38 9.02 3.39 -6.66
N GLY A 39 7.89 2.93 -6.10
CA GLY A 39 6.96 3.83 -5.41
C GLY A 39 7.56 4.55 -4.21
N LEU A 40 8.63 4.05 -3.59
CA LEU A 40 9.36 4.78 -2.56
C LEU A 40 10.06 6.02 -3.14
N GLU A 41 10.61 5.93 -4.34
CA GLU A 41 11.20 7.10 -5.01
C GLU A 41 10.15 8.15 -5.33
N ARG A 42 8.99 7.74 -5.85
CA ARG A 42 7.86 8.65 -6.08
C ARG A 42 7.45 9.42 -4.82
N ALA A 43 7.44 8.73 -3.68
CA ALA A 43 7.12 9.36 -2.39
C ALA A 43 8.19 10.39 -2.00
N ARG A 44 9.48 10.04 -2.11
CA ARG A 44 10.59 10.95 -1.81
C ARG A 44 10.61 12.17 -2.71
N GLU A 45 10.39 11.99 -4.02
CA GLU A 45 10.29 13.08 -5.00
C GLU A 45 9.14 14.04 -4.67
N ALA A 46 8.04 13.53 -4.11
CA ALA A 46 6.91 14.33 -3.64
C ALA A 46 7.10 14.90 -2.22
N GLY A 47 8.27 14.72 -1.59
CA GLY A 47 8.55 15.20 -0.23
C GLY A 47 7.82 14.43 0.87
N ILE A 48 7.40 13.19 0.60
CA ILE A 48 6.64 12.34 1.53
C ILE A 48 7.60 11.33 2.17
N PRO A 49 7.59 11.19 3.51
CA PRO A 49 8.35 10.15 4.21
C PRO A 49 8.11 8.76 3.62
N ALA A 50 9.19 8.03 3.31
CA ALA A 50 9.13 6.76 2.61
C ALA A 50 9.98 5.70 3.32
N HIS A 51 9.33 4.66 3.83
CA HIS A 51 9.93 3.64 4.68
C HIS A 51 9.85 2.26 4.04
N ALA A 52 10.89 1.46 4.24
CA ALA A 52 10.92 0.07 3.79
C ALA A 52 11.18 -0.85 4.98
N LEU A 53 10.26 -1.78 5.23
CA LEU A 53 10.46 -2.88 6.17
C LEU A 53 10.65 -4.16 5.35
N SER A 54 11.78 -4.84 5.51
CA SER A 54 11.99 -6.11 4.82
C SER A 54 11.44 -7.25 5.66
N ALA A 55 10.56 -8.07 5.09
CA ALA A 55 10.03 -9.25 5.78
C ALA A 55 11.13 -10.23 6.23
N SER A 56 12.30 -10.22 5.57
CA SER A 56 13.45 -11.05 5.95
C SER A 56 14.07 -10.67 7.30
N GLN A 57 13.77 -9.48 7.83
CA GLN A 57 14.26 -9.02 9.13
C GLN A 57 13.44 -9.57 10.31
N PHE A 58 12.35 -10.31 10.04
CA PHE A 58 11.40 -10.73 11.06
C PHE A 58 11.21 -12.25 11.03
N ALA A 59 11.06 -12.83 12.23
CA ALA A 59 10.94 -14.28 12.41
C ALA A 59 9.66 -14.87 11.79
N ASN A 60 8.58 -14.09 11.76
CA ASN A 60 7.29 -14.51 11.21
C ASN A 60 6.47 -13.30 10.74
N ARG A 61 5.30 -13.59 10.17
CA ARG A 61 4.41 -12.57 9.62
C ARG A 61 3.82 -11.67 10.70
N GLU A 62 3.49 -12.23 11.85
CA GLU A 62 2.91 -11.53 12.98
C GLU A 62 3.90 -10.53 13.58
N ALA A 63 5.20 -10.87 13.63
CA ALA A 63 6.27 -9.97 14.07
C ALA A 63 6.44 -8.80 13.11
N PHE A 64 6.45 -9.07 11.80
CA PHE A 64 6.50 -8.02 10.78
C PHE A 64 5.28 -7.09 10.88
N ASP A 65 4.07 -7.65 10.98
CA ASP A 65 2.84 -6.84 11.02
C ASP A 65 2.76 -6.00 12.31
N ARG A 66 3.27 -6.49 13.44
CA ARG A 66 3.38 -5.69 14.68
C ARG A 66 4.31 -4.49 14.51
N GLU A 67 5.48 -4.69 13.92
CA GLU A 67 6.41 -3.58 13.68
C GLU A 67 5.82 -2.58 12.67
N LEU A 68 5.22 -3.08 11.60
CA LEU A 68 4.55 -2.23 10.62
C LEU A 68 3.40 -1.43 11.26
N MET A 69 2.61 -2.02 12.16
CA MET A 69 1.59 -1.28 12.91
C MET A 69 2.22 -0.19 13.77
N HIS A 70 3.27 -0.51 14.52
CA HIS A 70 3.99 0.43 15.36
C HIS A 70 4.52 1.64 14.57
N GLU A 71 5.20 1.41 13.44
CA GLU A 71 5.71 2.50 12.60
C GLU A 71 4.59 3.32 11.95
N ILE A 72 3.49 2.68 11.53
CA ILE A 72 2.33 3.38 10.98
C ILE A 72 1.64 4.24 12.05
N ASP A 73 1.44 3.72 13.26
CA ASP A 73 0.75 4.41 14.35
C ASP A 73 1.52 5.63 14.86
N ALA A 74 2.85 5.64 14.72
CA ALA A 74 3.68 6.82 15.02
C ALA A 74 3.28 8.07 14.20
N TYR A 75 2.58 7.88 13.08
CA TYR A 75 2.04 8.97 12.27
C TYR A 75 0.55 9.28 12.55
N ALA A 76 -0.08 8.58 13.49
CA ALA A 76 -1.50 8.73 13.87
C ALA A 76 -2.46 8.81 12.66
N PRO A 77 -2.57 7.76 11.83
CA PRO A 77 -3.32 7.84 10.59
C PRO A 77 -4.83 7.73 10.77
N ASP A 78 -5.56 8.59 10.06
CA ASP A 78 -7.02 8.47 9.89
C ASP A 78 -7.39 7.35 8.92
N LEU A 79 -6.51 7.03 7.97
CA LEU A 79 -6.72 6.03 6.92
C LEU A 79 -5.41 5.37 6.48
N VAL A 80 -5.46 4.04 6.31
CA VAL A 80 -4.40 3.22 5.71
C VAL A 80 -4.89 2.68 4.36
N VAL A 81 -4.17 2.98 3.28
CA VAL A 81 -4.52 2.58 1.91
C VAL A 81 -3.51 1.55 1.40
N LEU A 82 -4.00 0.40 0.95
CA LEU A 82 -3.21 -0.63 0.26
C LEU A 82 -3.26 -0.34 -1.25
N ALA A 83 -2.14 0.10 -1.80
CA ALA A 83 -2.02 0.51 -3.20
C ALA A 83 -1.03 -0.41 -3.93
N GLY A 84 -1.48 -1.61 -4.27
CA GLY A 84 -0.61 -2.64 -4.83
C GLY A 84 0.31 -3.27 -3.79
N TYR A 85 -0.17 -3.41 -2.55
CA TYR A 85 0.51 -4.12 -1.48
C TYR A 85 0.33 -5.64 -1.66
N MET A 86 1.43 -6.36 -1.86
CA MET A 86 1.48 -7.77 -2.29
C MET A 86 1.83 -8.73 -1.14
N ARG A 87 1.45 -8.38 0.09
CA ARG A 87 1.61 -9.23 1.28
C ARG A 87 0.28 -9.35 2.00
N ILE A 88 -0.07 -10.58 2.38
CA ILE A 88 -1.29 -10.84 3.15
C ILE A 88 -1.10 -10.28 4.56
N LEU A 89 -2.01 -9.44 5.02
CA LEU A 89 -2.02 -8.83 6.35
C LEU A 89 -2.67 -9.78 7.36
N SER A 90 -2.09 -9.94 8.54
CA SER A 90 -2.61 -10.78 9.63
C SER A 90 -3.99 -10.30 10.10
N PRO A 91 -4.79 -11.19 10.71
CA PRO A 91 -6.06 -10.79 11.32
C PRO A 91 -5.91 -9.66 12.34
N ALA A 92 -4.81 -9.65 13.11
CA ALA A 92 -4.52 -8.60 14.08
C ALA A 92 -4.34 -7.23 13.41
N PHE A 93 -3.61 -7.17 12.29
CA PHE A 93 -3.44 -5.93 11.51
C PHE A 93 -4.78 -5.41 10.98
N VAL A 94 -5.61 -6.30 10.41
CA VAL A 94 -6.92 -5.93 9.87
C VAL A 94 -7.85 -5.43 10.98
N ALA A 95 -7.85 -6.08 12.14
CA ALA A 95 -8.64 -5.66 13.29
C ALA A 95 -8.19 -4.29 13.83
N HIS A 96 -6.89 -4.04 13.91
CA HIS A 96 -6.33 -2.77 14.41
C HIS A 96 -6.69 -1.55 13.55
N TYR A 97 -6.81 -1.74 12.24
CA TYR A 97 -7.24 -0.70 11.28
C TYR A 97 -8.68 -0.90 10.79
N GLN A 98 -9.52 -1.63 11.53
CA GLN A 98 -10.91 -1.86 11.15
C GLN A 98 -11.65 -0.53 10.96
N GLY A 99 -12.37 -0.39 9.84
CA GLY A 99 -13.06 0.85 9.46
C GLY A 99 -12.16 1.94 8.86
N ARG A 100 -10.84 1.76 8.88
CA ARG A 100 -9.84 2.72 8.35
C ARG A 100 -8.73 2.04 7.52
N LEU A 101 -9.04 0.88 6.93
CA LEU A 101 -8.17 0.15 6.01
C LEU A 101 -8.87 -0.01 4.66
N LEU A 102 -8.32 0.57 3.60
CA LEU A 102 -8.86 0.52 2.24
C LEU A 102 -7.89 -0.22 1.32
N ASN A 103 -8.39 -1.06 0.43
CA ASN A 103 -7.57 -1.71 -0.62
C ASN A 103 -8.05 -1.32 -2.01
N ILE A 104 -7.12 -0.97 -2.88
CA ILE A 104 -7.40 -0.70 -4.30
C ILE A 104 -6.99 -1.93 -5.11
N HIS A 105 -7.98 -2.64 -5.66
CA HIS A 105 -7.74 -3.81 -6.52
C HIS A 105 -8.01 -3.43 -7.99
N PRO A 106 -7.10 -3.72 -8.94
CA PRO A 106 -7.29 -3.43 -10.36
C PRO A 106 -8.21 -4.45 -11.05
N SER A 107 -9.27 -4.93 -10.37
CA SER A 107 -10.26 -5.82 -10.96
C SER A 107 -11.65 -5.62 -10.35
N LEU A 108 -12.67 -6.02 -11.12
CA LEU A 108 -14.05 -6.06 -10.67
C LEU A 108 -14.24 -7.24 -9.71
N LEU A 109 -14.26 -6.97 -8.42
CA LEU A 109 -14.71 -7.95 -7.42
C LEU A 109 -16.21 -8.27 -7.66
N PRO A 110 -16.66 -9.53 -7.48
CA PRO A 110 -15.91 -10.72 -7.05
C PRO A 110 -15.29 -11.53 -8.20
N LYS A 111 -15.30 -11.04 -9.46
CA LYS A 111 -14.99 -11.85 -10.65
C LYS A 111 -13.53 -12.32 -10.74
N TYR A 112 -12.58 -11.62 -10.12
CA TYR A 112 -11.15 -11.97 -10.17
C TYR A 112 -10.43 -11.68 -8.83
N PRO A 113 -10.56 -12.57 -7.82
CA PRO A 113 -9.76 -12.47 -6.61
C PRO A 113 -8.31 -12.95 -6.89
N GLY A 114 -7.32 -12.06 -6.78
CA GLY A 114 -5.90 -12.44 -6.76
C GLY A 114 -5.02 -11.95 -7.93
N LEU A 115 -3.74 -12.33 -7.87
CA LEU A 115 -2.56 -11.75 -8.55
C LEU A 115 -2.46 -11.89 -10.09
N HIS A 116 -3.53 -12.25 -10.81
CA HIS A 116 -3.47 -12.52 -12.25
C HIS A 116 -4.57 -11.80 -13.05
N THR A 117 -4.69 -10.48 -12.91
CA THR A 117 -5.69 -9.70 -13.66
C THR A 117 -5.18 -9.11 -14.98
N HIS A 118 -3.91 -9.30 -15.34
CA HIS A 118 -3.30 -8.72 -16.55
C HIS A 118 -3.00 -9.71 -17.70
N ARG A 119 -3.54 -10.93 -17.70
CA ARG A 119 -3.22 -11.93 -18.75
C ARG A 119 -4.39 -12.63 -19.42
N GLN A 120 -5.55 -11.98 -19.56
CA GLN A 120 -6.58 -12.45 -20.51
C GLN A 120 -7.26 -11.24 -21.18
N GLY A 121 -6.77 -10.90 -22.38
CA GLY A 121 -7.29 -9.79 -23.16
C GLY A 121 -6.64 -9.67 -24.55
N THR A 122 -6.29 -10.79 -25.18
CA THR A 122 -6.02 -10.82 -26.63
C THR A 122 -6.61 -12.10 -27.22
N GLY A 123 -7.90 -12.04 -27.55
CA GLY A 123 -8.48 -12.95 -28.52
C GLY A 123 -7.80 -12.72 -29.86
N LYS A 124 -7.14 -13.77 -30.37
CA LYS A 124 -6.66 -13.87 -31.75
C LYS A 124 -7.84 -13.66 -32.70
N ARG A 125 -7.61 -12.87 -33.76
CA ARG A 125 -8.19 -13.18 -35.08
C ARG A 125 -7.28 -14.20 -35.75
#